data_AF-A0A1B8ZEC3-F1
#
_entry.id   AF-A0A1B8ZEC3-F1
#
_cell.length_a   1.000
_cell.length_b   1.000
_cell.length_c   1.000
_cell.angle_alpha   90.00
_cell.angle_beta   90.00
_cell.angle_gamma   90.00
#
_symmetry.space_group_name_H-M   'P 1'
#
loop_
_entity.id
_entity.type
_entity.pdbx_description
1 polymer ?
#
loop_
_entity_poly.entity_id
_entity_poly.type
_entity_poly.pdbx_seq_one_letter_code
_entity_poly.pdbx_strand_id
1 'polypeptide(L)'
;MLKSLFNWKVLVNLVVAIGVFVGLVWLTFRWLEYHTNHGQEIPVPNVVNKSVHDAVKILDDTGLEYEVDSANYDPKYRPFQVLQVYPAPGSRVKDGRTVRLKVNPRTWAPIVVPDVINKYSGLAFQRLDQVGLKIGDTIYEPSIQKDALLRILYKGNAVNPGAKIPRFSIIDVVVGSGPMRNISIPNVVGLSVKEARAVITKSMFEVGLVEYEDGGKDESDIIYYQDPAAGDVRDQGMQIDLWASKRTPAELRAKVEQLNSIYRMKVDTSLPPVRYEEVHNEPVYEAPVVPPPAPKKETPKPEVPKTETPKAQTTTPKPSGTGTEKPKTSSNTPAAGSTAKPASSTTATQPAQKPKAKKVVVE
;
A
#
# COMPACT_ATOMS: atom_id res chain seq x y z
N MET A 1 25.94 -92.31 6.71
CA MET A 1 26.52 -91.15 7.44
C MET A 1 25.61 -90.55 8.53
N LEU A 2 24.37 -91.01 8.75
CA LEU A 2 23.45 -90.43 9.75
C LEU A 2 23.56 -90.99 11.18
N LYS A 3 24.35 -92.05 11.44
CA LYS A 3 24.46 -92.64 12.80
C LYS A 3 25.11 -91.70 13.82
N SER A 4 25.87 -90.68 13.37
CA SER A 4 26.50 -89.69 14.24
C SER A 4 25.50 -88.67 14.83
N LEU A 5 24.36 -88.46 14.17
CA LEU A 5 23.32 -87.51 14.58
C LEU A 5 22.50 -88.00 15.80
N PHE A 6 22.57 -89.29 16.12
CA PHE A 6 21.89 -89.91 17.28
C PHE A 6 22.84 -90.18 18.46
N ASN A 7 24.02 -89.56 18.48
CA ASN A 7 24.85 -89.54 19.67
C ASN A 7 24.20 -88.65 20.73
N TRP A 8 24.03 -89.18 21.95
CA TRP A 8 23.44 -88.45 23.09
C TRP A 8 24.04 -87.04 23.28
N LYS A 9 25.37 -86.91 23.09
CA LYS A 9 26.09 -85.63 23.17
C LYS A 9 25.69 -84.64 22.07
N VAL A 10 25.41 -85.11 20.85
CA VAL A 10 24.95 -84.26 19.73
C VAL A 10 23.52 -83.77 19.99
N LEU A 11 22.67 -84.64 20.52
CA LEU A 11 21.29 -84.31 20.88
C LEU A 11 21.22 -83.28 22.02
N VAL A 12 22.08 -83.44 23.05
CA VAL A 12 22.23 -82.44 24.13
C VAL A 12 22.74 -81.09 23.58
N ASN A 13 23.78 -81.08 22.76
CA ASN A 13 24.28 -79.83 22.16
C ASN A 13 23.25 -79.15 21.25
N LEU A 14 22.41 -79.92 20.53
CA LEU A 14 21.33 -79.39 19.70
C LEU A 14 20.25 -78.72 20.56
N VAL A 15 19.82 -79.35 21.66
CA VAL A 15 18.86 -78.76 22.60
C VAL A 15 19.43 -77.50 23.25
N VAL A 16 20.71 -77.51 23.65
CA VAL A 16 21.39 -76.33 24.19
C VAL A 16 21.46 -75.22 23.13
N ALA A 17 21.80 -75.55 21.88
CA ALA A 17 21.83 -74.58 20.79
C ALA A 17 20.44 -73.97 20.52
N ILE A 18 19.38 -74.77 20.56
CA ILE A 18 17.99 -74.29 20.46
C ILE A 18 17.65 -73.38 21.64
N GLY A 19 18.00 -73.77 22.87
CA GLY A 19 17.77 -72.96 24.07
C GLY A 19 18.50 -71.61 24.02
N VAL A 20 19.76 -71.61 23.59
CA VAL A 20 20.55 -70.38 23.39
C VAL A 20 19.96 -69.52 22.28
N PHE A 21 19.54 -70.12 21.17
CA PHE A 21 18.91 -69.41 20.05
C PHE A 21 17.58 -68.75 20.48
N VAL A 22 16.70 -69.51 21.15
CA VAL A 22 15.43 -68.99 21.68
C VAL A 22 15.69 -67.90 22.73
N GLY A 23 16.68 -68.09 23.61
CA GLY A 23 17.10 -67.09 24.59
C GLY A 23 17.61 -65.80 23.96
N LEU A 24 18.45 -65.89 22.92
CA LEU A 24 18.94 -64.73 22.17
C LEU A 24 17.80 -64.00 21.46
N VAL A 25 16.89 -64.72 20.80
CA VAL A 25 15.72 -64.14 20.13
C VAL A 25 14.82 -63.43 21.15
N TRP A 26 14.54 -64.07 22.29
CA TRP A 26 13.74 -63.45 23.35
C TRP A 26 14.39 -62.18 23.91
N LEU A 27 15.71 -62.22 24.15
CA LEU A 27 16.46 -61.09 24.69
C LEU A 27 16.57 -59.93 23.67
N THR A 28 16.72 -60.22 22.38
CA THR A 28 16.72 -59.18 21.34
C THR A 28 15.35 -58.54 21.21
N PHE A 29 14.25 -59.29 21.21
CA PHE A 29 12.89 -58.72 21.19
C PHE A 29 12.61 -57.89 22.44
N ARG A 30 13.01 -58.37 23.63
CA ARG A 30 12.85 -57.64 24.89
C ARG A 30 13.65 -56.33 24.91
N TRP A 31 14.87 -56.34 24.38
CA TRP A 31 15.71 -55.16 24.22
C TRP A 31 15.09 -54.17 23.20
N LEU A 32 14.54 -54.68 22.10
CA LEU A 32 13.88 -53.89 21.07
C LEU A 32 12.62 -53.21 21.60
N GLU A 33 11.79 -53.90 22.38
CA GLU A 33 10.59 -53.33 23.01
C GLU A 33 10.95 -52.15 23.92
N TYR A 34 11.97 -52.32 24.76
CA TYR A 34 12.44 -51.27 25.67
C TYR A 34 13.04 -50.09 24.91
N HIS A 35 13.82 -50.33 23.87
CA HIS A 35 14.51 -49.26 23.15
C HIS A 35 13.63 -48.52 22.14
N THR A 36 12.57 -49.18 21.63
CA THR A 36 11.73 -48.60 20.57
C THR A 36 10.43 -47.95 21.07
N ASN A 37 10.17 -47.98 22.39
CA ASN A 37 8.93 -47.51 23.02
C ASN A 37 7.69 -47.98 22.24
N HIS A 38 7.65 -49.28 21.93
CA HIS A 38 6.60 -49.85 21.10
C HIS A 38 5.23 -49.65 21.75
N GLY A 39 4.28 -49.04 21.02
CA GLY A 39 2.92 -48.78 21.48
C GLY A 39 2.70 -47.49 22.28
N GLN A 40 3.75 -46.72 22.58
CA GLN A 40 3.61 -45.40 23.23
C GLN A 40 3.39 -44.32 22.17
N GLU A 41 2.13 -44.09 21.84
CA GLU A 41 1.71 -43.05 20.92
C GLU A 41 0.84 -42.02 21.63
N ILE A 42 1.06 -40.76 21.29
CA ILE A 42 0.34 -39.61 21.80
C ILE A 42 -0.51 -39.06 20.64
N PRO A 43 -1.80 -38.74 20.86
CA PRO A 43 -2.61 -38.13 19.82
C PRO A 43 -2.17 -36.68 19.60
N VAL A 44 -2.07 -36.27 18.33
CA VAL A 44 -1.79 -34.87 17.99
C VAL A 44 -2.99 -34.00 18.40
N PRO A 45 -2.82 -33.03 19.30
CA PRO A 45 -3.92 -32.19 19.77
C PRO A 45 -4.41 -31.26 18.65
N ASN A 46 -5.70 -30.93 18.68
CA ASN A 46 -6.26 -29.96 17.74
C ASN A 46 -5.94 -28.53 18.16
N VAL A 47 -4.91 -27.97 17.52
CA VAL A 47 -4.48 -26.58 17.71
C VAL A 47 -4.84 -25.66 16.54
N VAL A 48 -5.62 -26.16 15.56
CA VAL A 48 -6.11 -25.35 14.44
C VAL A 48 -7.03 -24.23 14.97
N ASN A 49 -6.96 -23.05 14.36
CA ASN A 49 -7.69 -21.84 14.74
C ASN A 49 -7.30 -21.19 16.08
N LYS A 50 -6.39 -21.80 16.84
CA LYS A 50 -5.79 -21.19 18.03
C LYS A 50 -4.67 -20.22 17.64
N SER A 51 -4.26 -19.38 18.58
CA SER A 51 -3.04 -18.59 18.41
C SER A 51 -1.82 -19.51 18.41
N VAL A 52 -0.75 -19.14 17.71
CA VAL A 52 0.51 -19.91 17.73
C VAL A 52 1.04 -20.07 19.16
N HIS A 53 0.82 -19.07 20.03
CA HIS A 53 1.25 -19.12 21.42
C HIS A 53 0.51 -20.21 22.21
N ASP A 54 -0.82 -20.26 22.09
CA ASP A 54 -1.63 -21.30 22.73
C ASP A 54 -1.32 -22.68 22.16
N ALA A 55 -1.10 -22.76 20.84
CA ALA A 55 -0.76 -24.00 20.16
C ALA A 55 0.57 -24.57 20.65
N VAL A 56 1.59 -23.72 20.78
CA VAL A 56 2.91 -24.09 21.32
C VAL A 56 2.77 -24.61 22.75
N LYS A 57 2.03 -23.91 23.60
CA LYS A 57 1.79 -24.34 24.98
C LYS A 57 1.13 -25.72 25.03
N ILE A 58 0.09 -25.94 24.25
CA ILE A 58 -0.62 -27.23 24.19
C ILE A 58 0.31 -28.36 23.71
N LEU A 59 1.17 -28.10 22.72
CA LEU A 59 2.10 -29.10 22.19
C LEU A 59 3.20 -29.43 23.21
N ASP A 60 3.78 -28.42 23.86
CA ASP A 60 4.78 -28.62 24.93
C ASP A 60 4.17 -29.39 26.11
N ASP A 61 2.94 -29.04 26.54
CA ASP A 61 2.20 -29.75 27.60
C ASP A 61 1.90 -31.23 27.23
N THR A 62 1.87 -31.56 25.93
CA THR A 62 1.60 -32.90 25.40
C THR A 62 2.89 -33.69 25.11
N GLY A 63 4.08 -33.12 25.33
CA GLY A 63 5.37 -33.78 25.05
C GLY A 63 5.76 -33.79 23.57
N LEU A 64 5.06 -33.01 22.72
CA LEU A 64 5.33 -32.94 21.29
C LEU A 64 6.26 -31.77 20.97
N GLU A 65 7.21 -31.99 20.07
CA GLU A 65 8.00 -30.90 19.53
C GLU A 65 7.20 -30.14 18.46
N TYR A 66 7.62 -28.92 18.13
CA TYR A 66 6.96 -28.10 17.13
C TYR A 66 7.94 -27.38 16.22
N GLU A 67 7.51 -27.18 14.98
CA GLU A 67 8.18 -26.37 13.97
C GLU A 67 7.12 -25.43 13.37
N VAL A 68 7.37 -24.12 13.43
CA VAL A 68 6.44 -23.12 12.88
C VAL A 68 6.89 -22.77 11.47
N ASP A 69 6.01 -23.05 10.51
CA ASP A 69 6.17 -22.65 9.12
C ASP A 69 5.22 -21.49 8.81
N SER A 70 5.70 -20.54 8.01
CA SER A 70 4.94 -19.34 7.65
C SER A 70 4.19 -19.54 6.35
N ALA A 71 2.87 -19.38 6.38
CA ALA A 71 2.07 -19.36 5.17
C ALA A 71 2.17 -18.02 4.43
N ASN A 72 1.61 -17.96 3.22
CA ASN A 72 1.23 -16.67 2.64
C ASN A 72 0.19 -16.01 3.55
N TYR A 73 0.35 -14.70 3.78
CA TYR A 73 -0.62 -13.92 4.52
C TYR A 73 -2.00 -14.01 3.87
N ASP A 74 -3.01 -14.28 4.69
CA ASP A 74 -4.41 -14.24 4.27
C ASP A 74 -5.19 -13.35 5.25
N PRO A 75 -5.78 -12.24 4.77
CA PRO A 75 -6.51 -11.28 5.60
C PRO A 75 -7.81 -11.85 6.19
N LYS A 76 -8.29 -13.02 5.72
CA LYS A 76 -9.47 -13.70 6.27
C LYS A 76 -9.21 -14.28 7.67
N TYR A 77 -7.96 -14.57 8.00
CA TYR A 77 -7.58 -15.18 9.28
C TYR A 77 -6.86 -14.17 10.18
N ARG A 78 -6.90 -14.40 11.50
CA ARG A 78 -6.20 -13.53 12.44
C ARG A 78 -4.68 -13.66 12.29
N PRO A 79 -3.91 -12.60 12.58
CA PRO A 79 -2.46 -12.67 12.71
C PRO A 79 -2.06 -13.79 13.69
N PHE A 80 -1.04 -14.57 13.33
CA PHE A 80 -0.49 -15.66 14.13
C PHE A 80 -1.47 -16.80 14.45
N GLN A 81 -2.56 -16.91 13.69
CA GLN A 81 -3.49 -18.03 13.81
C GLN A 81 -2.91 -19.28 13.13
N VAL A 82 -3.01 -20.43 13.80
CA VAL A 82 -2.67 -21.72 13.20
C VAL A 82 -3.73 -22.07 12.16
N LEU A 83 -3.29 -22.20 10.90
CA LEU A 83 -4.15 -22.54 9.76
C LEU A 83 -4.18 -24.04 9.52
N GLN A 84 -3.04 -24.70 9.67
CA GLN A 84 -2.91 -26.12 9.40
C GLN A 84 -1.84 -26.74 10.31
N VAL A 85 -2.04 -28.02 10.61
CA VAL A 85 -1.16 -28.82 11.47
C VAL A 85 -0.82 -30.10 10.72
N TYR A 86 0.45 -30.51 10.76
CA TYR A 86 0.92 -31.79 10.22
C TYR A 86 1.87 -32.49 11.20
N PRO A 87 1.65 -33.76 11.57
CA PRO A 87 0.52 -34.64 11.18
C PRO A 87 -0.86 -34.09 11.60
N ALA A 88 -1.93 -34.56 10.96
CA ALA A 88 -3.27 -34.01 11.18
C ALA A 88 -3.75 -34.21 12.63
N PRO A 89 -4.57 -33.29 13.19
CA PRO A 89 -5.15 -33.45 14.52
C PRO A 89 -5.83 -34.82 14.68
N GLY A 90 -5.60 -35.48 15.83
CA GLY A 90 -6.09 -36.84 16.10
C GLY A 90 -5.20 -37.96 15.57
N SER A 91 -4.20 -37.66 14.71
CA SER A 91 -3.19 -38.64 14.31
C SER A 91 -2.38 -39.10 15.51
N ARG A 92 -1.96 -40.35 15.52
CA ARG A 92 -1.14 -40.92 16.59
C ARG A 92 0.33 -40.82 16.20
N VAL A 93 1.15 -40.23 17.08
CA VAL A 93 2.59 -40.04 16.84
C VAL A 93 3.38 -40.50 18.05
N LYS A 94 4.65 -40.84 17.85
CA LYS A 94 5.56 -41.11 18.97
C LYS A 94 5.84 -39.83 19.75
N ASP A 95 6.20 -40.00 21.02
CA ASP A 95 6.65 -38.91 21.87
C ASP A 95 7.85 -38.15 21.26
N GLY A 96 7.92 -36.85 21.49
CA GLY A 96 8.94 -35.98 20.91
C GLY A 96 8.85 -35.79 19.39
N ARG A 97 7.77 -36.26 18.72
CA ARG A 97 7.59 -36.02 17.29
C ARG A 97 7.35 -34.53 17.03
N THR A 98 8.10 -33.97 16.07
CA THR A 98 7.91 -32.60 15.60
C THR A 98 6.60 -32.45 14.82
N VAL A 99 5.72 -31.58 15.31
CA VAL A 99 4.48 -31.16 14.68
C VAL A 99 4.72 -29.85 13.93
N ARG A 100 4.48 -29.86 12.63
CA ARG A 100 4.57 -28.66 11.78
C ARG A 100 3.29 -27.85 11.87
N LEU A 101 3.42 -26.59 12.25
CA LEU A 101 2.33 -25.63 12.34
C LEU A 101 2.48 -24.63 11.18
N LYS A 102 1.49 -24.60 10.29
CA LYS A 102 1.39 -23.56 9.27
C LYS A 102 0.58 -22.41 9.83
N VAL A 103 1.21 -21.26 10.00
CA VAL A 103 0.64 -20.11 10.70
C VAL A 103 0.42 -18.95 9.73
N ASN A 104 -0.67 -18.21 9.92
CA ASN A 104 -0.89 -16.95 9.21
C ASN A 104 0.11 -15.90 9.73
N PRO A 105 0.99 -15.34 8.88
CA PRO A 105 1.89 -14.29 9.31
C PRO A 105 1.13 -13.03 9.76
N ARG A 106 1.84 -12.07 10.33
CA ARG A 106 1.24 -10.82 10.80
C ARG A 106 0.68 -9.95 9.67
N THR A 107 1.37 -9.96 8.54
CA THR A 107 1.15 -9.07 7.40
C THR A 107 1.69 -9.73 6.13
N TRP A 108 1.36 -9.15 4.98
CA TRP A 108 1.96 -9.50 3.69
C TRP A 108 3.49 -9.52 3.74
N ALA A 109 4.07 -10.42 2.94
CA ALA A 109 5.52 -10.52 2.78
C ALA A 109 6.11 -9.15 2.40
N PRO A 110 7.23 -8.75 3.01
CA PRO A 110 7.88 -7.50 2.68
C PRO A 110 8.45 -7.52 1.27
N ILE A 111 8.29 -6.40 0.56
CA ILE A 111 8.93 -6.12 -0.72
C ILE A 111 9.98 -5.03 -0.53
N VAL A 112 10.91 -4.94 -1.47
CA VAL A 112 11.94 -3.90 -1.48
C VAL A 112 11.41 -2.68 -2.23
N VAL A 113 11.50 -1.51 -1.61
CA VAL A 113 11.14 -0.24 -2.25
C VAL A 113 12.12 0.04 -3.40
N PRO A 114 11.64 0.18 -4.65
CA PRO A 114 12.51 0.44 -5.79
C PRO A 114 13.14 1.84 -5.71
N ASP A 115 14.27 2.03 -6.39
CA ASP A 115 14.84 3.36 -6.56
C ASP A 115 14.06 4.16 -7.61
N VAL A 116 13.22 5.04 -7.09
CA VAL A 116 12.34 5.92 -7.87
C VAL A 116 12.48 7.39 -7.45
N ILE A 117 13.41 7.69 -6.55
CA ILE A 117 13.66 9.06 -6.09
C ILE A 117 14.36 9.86 -7.20
N ASN A 118 14.00 11.14 -7.32
CA ASN A 118 14.43 12.05 -8.39
C ASN A 118 14.10 11.54 -9.80
N LYS A 119 13.16 10.61 -9.94
CA LYS A 119 12.62 10.17 -11.23
C LYS A 119 11.27 10.84 -11.48
N TYR A 120 10.88 10.88 -12.75
CA TYR A 120 9.55 11.34 -13.14
C TYR A 120 8.46 10.57 -12.40
N SER A 121 7.52 11.29 -11.79
CA SER A 121 6.46 10.76 -10.93
C SER A 121 5.64 9.66 -11.61
N GLY A 122 5.27 9.83 -12.88
CA GLY A 122 4.55 8.79 -13.63
C GLY A 122 5.30 7.46 -13.74
N LEU A 123 6.62 7.52 -14.00
CA LEU A 123 7.47 6.32 -14.05
C LEU A 123 7.63 5.72 -12.65
N ALA A 124 7.79 6.56 -11.64
CA ALA A 124 7.88 6.13 -10.24
C ALA A 124 6.62 5.40 -9.81
N PHE A 125 5.44 5.93 -10.12
CA PHE A 125 4.15 5.34 -9.76
C PHE A 125 3.96 3.97 -10.38
N GLN A 126 4.31 3.81 -11.67
CA GLN A 126 4.27 2.53 -12.34
C GLN A 126 5.20 1.50 -11.66
N ARG A 127 6.42 1.89 -11.30
CA ARG A 127 7.37 1.01 -10.62
C ARG A 127 6.92 0.62 -9.22
N LEU A 128 6.32 1.55 -8.48
CA LEU A 128 5.76 1.30 -7.15
C LEU A 128 4.57 0.33 -7.22
N ASP A 129 3.68 0.49 -8.21
CA ASP A 129 2.55 -0.44 -8.40
C ASP A 129 3.02 -1.83 -8.86
N GLN A 130 4.06 -1.92 -9.70
CA GLN A 130 4.66 -3.19 -10.13
C GLN A 130 5.20 -4.04 -8.97
N VAL A 131 5.81 -3.42 -7.95
CA VAL A 131 6.24 -4.13 -6.73
C VAL A 131 5.08 -4.38 -5.75
N GLY A 132 3.89 -3.88 -6.07
CA GLY A 132 2.67 -4.05 -5.29
C GLY A 132 2.49 -3.04 -4.17
N LEU A 133 3.14 -1.88 -4.21
CA LEU A 133 2.84 -0.76 -3.32
C LEU A 133 1.70 0.08 -3.90
N LYS A 134 0.80 0.55 -3.04
CA LYS A 134 -0.33 1.40 -3.45
C LYS A 134 -0.05 2.84 -3.08
N ILE A 135 -0.30 3.74 -4.02
CA ILE A 135 -0.17 5.18 -3.77
C ILE A 135 -1.43 5.65 -3.06
N GLY A 136 -1.26 6.25 -1.90
CA GLY A 136 -2.29 6.97 -1.16
C GLY A 136 -2.32 8.41 -1.62
N ASP A 137 -1.77 9.30 -0.80
CA ASP A 137 -1.76 10.73 -1.08
C ASP A 137 -0.54 11.16 -1.90
N THR A 138 -0.76 12.14 -2.78
CA THR A 138 0.31 12.82 -3.53
C THR A 138 0.43 14.25 -3.01
N ILE A 139 1.53 14.52 -2.30
CA ILE A 139 1.84 15.81 -1.71
C ILE A 139 2.75 16.57 -2.66
N TYR A 140 2.48 17.84 -2.89
CA TYR A 140 3.31 18.68 -3.75
C TYR A 140 4.17 19.63 -2.93
N GLU A 141 5.47 19.63 -3.20
CA GLU A 141 6.44 20.54 -2.58
C GLU A 141 7.14 21.39 -3.64
N PRO A 142 7.39 22.69 -3.39
CA PRO A 142 8.22 23.53 -4.26
C PRO A 142 9.61 22.90 -4.44
N SER A 143 10.00 22.67 -5.69
CA SER A 143 11.29 22.07 -6.04
C SER A 143 11.71 22.47 -7.44
N ILE A 144 13.02 22.59 -7.66
CA ILE A 144 13.58 22.87 -8.99
C ILE A 144 13.20 21.77 -9.99
N GLN A 145 13.05 20.51 -9.53
CA GLN A 145 12.67 19.39 -10.38
C GLN A 145 11.15 19.20 -10.41
N LYS A 146 10.50 19.81 -11.40
CA LYS A 146 9.07 19.63 -11.67
C LYS A 146 8.74 18.16 -11.96
N ASP A 147 7.64 17.68 -11.38
CA ASP A 147 7.10 16.34 -11.52
C ASP A 147 8.06 15.21 -11.09
N ALA A 148 9.14 15.53 -10.38
CA ALA A 148 10.04 14.51 -9.83
C ALA A 148 9.54 14.00 -8.48
N LEU A 149 9.63 12.70 -8.23
CA LEU A 149 9.35 12.12 -6.92
C LEU A 149 10.51 12.44 -5.96
N LEU A 150 10.27 13.27 -4.96
CA LEU A 150 11.29 13.75 -4.02
C LEU A 150 11.50 12.78 -2.86
N ARG A 151 10.41 12.23 -2.31
CA ARG A 151 10.43 11.30 -1.17
C ARG A 151 9.18 10.41 -1.16
N ILE A 152 9.31 9.27 -0.49
CA ILE A 152 8.22 8.34 -0.21
C ILE A 152 7.98 8.36 1.29
N LEU A 153 6.72 8.39 1.71
CA LEU A 153 6.29 8.35 3.09
C LEU A 153 5.52 7.04 3.34
N TYR A 154 5.87 6.35 4.42
CA TYR A 154 5.13 5.19 4.91
C TYR A 154 4.75 5.43 6.37
N LYS A 155 3.44 5.44 6.65
CA LYS A 155 2.90 5.76 7.99
C LYS A 155 3.47 7.07 8.55
N GLY A 156 3.55 8.10 7.69
CA GLY A 156 4.09 9.43 8.03
C GLY A 156 5.61 9.55 8.11
N ASN A 157 6.37 8.46 7.93
CA ASN A 157 7.83 8.49 8.00
C ASN A 157 8.46 8.38 6.62
N ALA A 158 9.53 9.13 6.38
CA ALA A 158 10.27 9.06 5.13
C ALA A 158 10.97 7.69 4.97
N VAL A 159 10.82 7.10 3.79
CA VAL A 159 11.43 5.81 3.45
C VAL A 159 12.39 5.98 2.27
N ASN A 160 13.59 5.42 2.45
CA ASN A 160 14.61 5.38 1.41
C ASN A 160 14.43 4.15 0.51
N PRO A 161 14.87 4.23 -0.76
CA PRO A 161 15.01 3.06 -1.63
C PRO A 161 15.79 1.93 -0.95
N GLY A 162 15.41 0.68 -1.23
CA GLY A 162 16.00 -0.51 -0.60
C GLY A 162 15.35 -0.91 0.73
N ALA A 163 14.52 -0.05 1.34
CA ALA A 163 13.78 -0.40 2.53
C ALA A 163 12.76 -1.53 2.26
N LYS A 164 12.47 -2.32 3.31
CA LYS A 164 11.49 -3.41 3.25
C LYS A 164 10.14 -2.95 3.79
N ILE A 165 9.12 -2.94 2.95
CA ILE A 165 7.74 -2.57 3.32
C ILE A 165 6.82 -3.74 2.98
N PRO A 166 5.80 -4.07 3.81
CA PRO A 166 4.82 -5.08 3.45
C PRO A 166 4.16 -4.80 2.09
N ARG A 167 4.02 -5.83 1.26
CA ARG A 167 3.29 -5.72 0.00
C ARG A 167 1.86 -5.20 0.23
N PHE A 168 1.31 -4.47 -0.73
CA PHE A 168 0.01 -3.81 -0.69
C PHE A 168 -0.12 -2.73 0.39
N SER A 169 1.00 -2.31 0.99
CA SER A 169 1.02 -1.12 1.82
C SER A 169 0.66 0.12 1.00
N ILE A 170 -0.10 1.01 1.64
CA ILE A 170 -0.38 2.35 1.14
C ILE A 170 0.80 3.24 1.53
N ILE A 171 1.36 3.95 0.56
CA ILE A 171 2.44 4.90 0.72
C ILE A 171 2.02 6.25 0.16
N ASP A 172 2.43 7.32 0.83
CA ASP A 172 2.25 8.67 0.31
C ASP A 172 3.52 9.09 -0.41
N VAL A 173 3.37 9.92 -1.41
CA VAL A 173 4.45 10.33 -2.30
C VAL A 173 4.52 11.84 -2.31
N VAL A 174 5.75 12.36 -2.27
CA VAL A 174 5.97 13.80 -2.37
C VAL A 174 6.59 14.10 -3.72
N VAL A 175 5.92 14.92 -4.51
CA VAL A 175 6.29 15.26 -5.87
C VAL A 175 6.66 16.74 -5.96
N GLY A 176 7.70 17.06 -6.71
CA GLY A 176 8.09 18.44 -6.97
C GLY A 176 7.05 19.16 -7.82
N SER A 177 6.51 20.29 -7.35
CA SER A 177 5.60 21.13 -8.14
C SER A 177 6.30 21.97 -9.22
N GLY A 178 7.63 21.97 -9.23
CA GLY A 178 8.43 22.94 -9.98
C GLY A 178 8.69 24.22 -9.16
N PRO A 179 9.49 25.14 -9.71
CA PRO A 179 9.68 26.48 -9.15
C PRO A 179 8.33 27.17 -8.96
N MET A 180 8.21 27.99 -7.91
CA MET A 180 6.99 28.79 -7.72
C MET A 180 6.77 29.71 -8.92
N ARG A 181 5.54 29.72 -9.41
CA ARG A 181 5.15 30.54 -10.56
C ARG A 181 4.38 31.76 -10.08
N ASN A 182 4.32 32.75 -10.95
CA ASN A 182 3.50 33.94 -10.76
C ASN A 182 3.88 34.80 -9.53
N ILE A 183 5.17 34.94 -9.24
CA ILE A 183 5.67 35.81 -8.18
C ILE A 183 5.77 37.23 -8.72
N SER A 184 5.28 38.22 -7.95
CA SER A 184 5.37 39.63 -8.32
C SER A 184 6.78 40.18 -8.05
N ILE A 185 7.34 40.89 -9.01
CA ILE A 185 8.67 41.49 -8.92
C ILE A 185 8.64 42.67 -7.96
N PRO A 186 9.54 42.70 -6.95
CA PRO A 186 9.62 43.81 -6.01
C PRO A 186 10.13 45.09 -6.71
N ASN A 187 9.71 46.24 -6.18
CA ASN A 187 10.32 47.52 -6.55
C ASN A 187 11.61 47.72 -5.77
N VAL A 188 12.74 47.77 -6.48
CA VAL A 188 14.07 48.05 -5.92
C VAL A 188 14.67 49.37 -6.40
N VAL A 189 13.95 50.12 -7.23
CA VAL A 189 14.37 51.46 -7.65
C VAL A 189 14.41 52.39 -6.44
N GLY A 190 15.52 53.12 -6.29
CA GLY A 190 15.79 54.00 -5.16
C GLY A 190 16.51 53.34 -3.98
N LEU A 191 16.68 52.01 -3.98
CA LEU A 191 17.50 51.30 -2.99
C LEU A 191 18.97 51.28 -3.43
N SER A 192 19.87 51.04 -2.47
CA SER A 192 21.27 50.70 -2.79
C SER A 192 21.36 49.31 -3.44
N VAL A 193 22.39 49.06 -4.25
CA VAL A 193 22.63 47.73 -4.86
C VAL A 193 22.68 46.63 -3.80
N LYS A 194 23.29 46.90 -2.64
CA LYS A 194 23.36 45.96 -1.51
C LYS A 194 21.97 45.61 -0.95
N GLU A 195 21.14 46.62 -0.70
CA GLU A 195 19.78 46.41 -0.17
C GLU A 195 18.88 45.72 -1.19
N ALA A 196 18.96 46.14 -2.44
CA ALA A 196 18.18 45.55 -3.52
C ALA A 196 18.51 44.08 -3.73
N ARG A 197 19.79 43.68 -3.67
CA ARG A 197 20.18 42.27 -3.71
C ARG A 197 19.49 41.48 -2.60
N ALA A 198 19.45 42.01 -1.38
CA ALA A 198 18.77 41.37 -0.27
C ALA A 198 17.25 41.26 -0.48
N VAL A 199 16.61 42.30 -1.02
CA VAL A 199 15.17 42.29 -1.34
C VAL A 199 14.84 41.29 -2.45
N ILE A 200 15.64 41.25 -3.52
CA ILE A 200 15.49 40.34 -4.66
C ILE A 200 15.61 38.88 -4.22
N THR A 201 16.68 38.54 -3.49
CA THR A 201 16.87 37.16 -2.97
C THR A 201 15.77 36.76 -1.99
N LYS A 202 15.35 37.68 -1.10
CA LYS A 202 14.22 37.44 -0.19
C LYS A 202 12.91 37.20 -0.94
N SER A 203 12.77 37.76 -2.14
CA SER A 203 11.60 37.65 -3.00
C SER A 203 11.70 36.47 -3.98
N MET A 204 12.63 35.53 -3.74
CA MET A 204 12.83 34.30 -4.52
C MET A 204 13.29 34.54 -5.98
N PHE A 205 13.91 35.69 -6.25
CA PHE A 205 14.53 36.04 -7.52
C PHE A 205 16.05 36.09 -7.42
N GLU A 206 16.72 36.11 -8.56
CA GLU A 206 18.17 36.26 -8.65
C GLU A 206 18.55 37.63 -9.21
N VAL A 207 19.73 38.14 -8.85
CA VAL A 207 20.26 39.36 -9.44
C VAL A 207 20.97 38.98 -10.74
N GLY A 208 20.56 39.59 -11.85
CA GLY A 208 21.17 39.40 -13.15
C GLY A 208 22.35 40.37 -13.37
N LEU A 209 22.32 41.08 -14.48
CA LEU A 209 23.29 42.12 -14.81
C LEU A 209 23.12 43.32 -13.88
N VAL A 210 24.24 43.86 -13.39
CA VAL A 210 24.26 45.17 -12.73
C VAL A 210 25.13 46.11 -13.55
N GLU A 211 24.50 47.08 -14.21
CA GLU A 211 25.17 48.08 -15.03
C GLU A 211 25.34 49.39 -14.24
N TYR A 212 26.57 49.85 -14.09
CA TYR A 212 26.90 51.08 -13.39
C TYR A 212 27.13 52.18 -14.42
N GLU A 213 26.50 53.33 -14.21
CA GLU A 213 26.60 54.45 -15.13
C GLU A 213 28.03 54.96 -15.33
N ASP A 214 28.83 54.99 -14.27
CA ASP A 214 30.22 55.44 -14.30
C ASP A 214 31.22 54.29 -14.61
N GLY A 215 30.70 53.08 -14.88
CA GLY A 215 31.51 51.87 -15.06
C GLY A 215 32.17 51.37 -13.76
N GLY A 216 31.84 51.96 -12.63
CA GLY A 216 32.25 51.51 -11.29
C GLY A 216 31.58 50.20 -10.88
N LYS A 217 31.73 49.83 -9.60
CA LYS A 217 31.09 48.66 -8.97
C LYS A 217 30.77 48.92 -7.50
N ASP A 218 30.35 50.14 -7.19
CA ASP A 218 30.10 50.55 -5.81
C ASP A 218 28.75 50.01 -5.35
N GLU A 219 28.73 49.10 -4.37
CA GLU A 219 27.47 48.51 -3.86
C GLU A 219 26.55 49.51 -3.13
N SER A 220 27.07 50.71 -2.88
CA SER A 220 26.34 51.83 -2.27
C SER A 220 25.59 52.69 -3.29
N ASP A 221 25.81 52.47 -4.59
CA ASP A 221 25.13 53.20 -5.65
C ASP A 221 23.63 52.89 -5.64
N ILE A 222 22.84 53.89 -6.05
CA ILE A 222 21.38 53.84 -6.02
C ILE A 222 20.89 53.28 -7.35
N ILE A 223 19.97 52.32 -7.28
CA ILE A 223 19.34 51.77 -8.46
C ILE A 223 18.36 52.79 -9.02
N TYR A 224 18.57 53.18 -10.28
CA TYR A 224 17.68 54.10 -10.99
C TYR A 224 16.77 53.40 -12.00
N TYR A 225 17.07 52.15 -12.37
CA TYR A 225 16.26 51.35 -13.27
C TYR A 225 16.38 49.86 -12.96
N GLN A 226 15.30 49.11 -13.17
CA GLN A 226 15.26 47.65 -13.05
C GLN A 226 14.53 47.04 -14.24
N ASP A 227 14.92 45.84 -14.63
CA ASP A 227 14.19 45.01 -15.59
C ASP A 227 14.19 43.54 -15.16
N PRO A 228 13.04 42.84 -15.11
CA PRO A 228 11.70 43.31 -15.48
C PRO A 228 11.07 44.33 -14.51
N ALA A 229 9.90 44.87 -14.88
CA ALA A 229 9.30 46.00 -14.17
C ALA A 229 8.85 45.61 -12.76
N ALA A 230 8.84 46.56 -11.84
CA ALA A 230 8.16 46.36 -10.57
C ALA A 230 6.68 46.02 -10.82
N GLY A 231 6.16 44.99 -10.14
CA GLY A 231 4.80 44.51 -10.33
C GLY A 231 4.62 43.50 -11.46
N ASP A 232 5.59 43.35 -12.38
CA ASP A 232 5.58 42.25 -13.34
C ASP A 232 5.56 40.90 -12.61
N VAL A 233 5.10 39.88 -13.31
CA VAL A 233 4.95 38.54 -12.77
C VAL A 233 5.95 37.60 -13.45
N ARG A 234 6.77 36.90 -12.65
CA ARG A 234 7.79 35.96 -13.13
C ARG A 234 7.85 34.71 -12.26
N ASP A 235 8.52 33.68 -12.78
CA ASP A 235 8.76 32.44 -12.06
C ASP A 235 9.95 32.60 -11.11
N GLN A 236 9.99 31.78 -10.06
CA GLN A 236 11.07 31.74 -9.08
C GLN A 236 12.43 31.51 -9.75
N GLY A 237 13.45 32.20 -9.24
CA GLY A 237 14.83 32.10 -9.73
C GLY A 237 15.10 32.91 -11.00
N MET A 238 14.09 33.59 -11.56
CA MET A 238 14.31 34.51 -12.67
C MET A 238 15.20 35.68 -12.24
N GLN A 239 16.03 36.14 -13.17
CA GLN A 239 16.96 37.23 -12.94
C GLN A 239 16.30 38.60 -13.10
N ILE A 240 16.72 39.54 -12.26
CA ILE A 240 16.38 40.97 -12.35
C ILE A 240 17.67 41.74 -12.63
N ASP A 241 17.70 42.40 -13.78
CA ASP A 241 18.78 43.28 -14.20
C ASP A 241 18.58 44.67 -13.58
N LEU A 242 19.69 45.29 -13.17
CA LEU A 242 19.71 46.52 -12.38
C LEU A 242 20.64 47.53 -13.04
N TRP A 243 20.26 48.80 -13.00
CA TRP A 243 21.11 49.90 -13.37
C TRP A 243 21.32 50.83 -12.18
N ALA A 244 22.58 51.08 -11.83
CA ALA A 244 22.99 51.81 -10.65
C ALA A 244 23.80 53.07 -10.99
N SER A 245 23.65 54.11 -10.16
CA SER A 245 24.43 55.35 -10.26
C SER A 245 24.52 56.03 -8.89
N LYS A 246 25.51 56.91 -8.75
CA LYS A 246 25.63 57.86 -7.63
C LYS A 246 24.54 58.94 -7.66
N ARG A 247 23.95 59.17 -8.84
CA ARG A 247 22.90 60.16 -9.07
C ARG A 247 21.53 59.61 -8.68
N THR A 248 20.63 60.50 -8.32
CA THR A 248 19.27 60.09 -7.94
C THR A 248 18.47 59.66 -9.18
N PRO A 249 17.48 58.75 -9.04
CA PRO A 249 16.62 58.36 -10.16
C PRO A 249 15.92 59.57 -10.84
N ALA A 250 15.67 60.65 -10.08
CA ALA A 250 15.08 61.88 -10.59
C ALA A 250 16.02 62.67 -11.52
N GLU A 251 17.32 62.60 -11.31
CA GLU A 251 18.34 63.23 -12.18
C GLU A 251 18.54 62.44 -13.48
N LEU A 252 18.26 61.14 -13.46
CA LEU A 252 18.45 60.23 -14.58
C LEU A 252 17.20 59.99 -15.44
N ARG A 253 16.19 60.86 -15.35
CA ARG A 253 14.92 60.73 -16.08
C ARG A 253 15.08 60.50 -17.58
N ALA A 254 15.99 61.22 -18.25
CA ALA A 254 16.23 61.04 -19.68
C ALA A 254 16.76 59.63 -20.01
N LYS A 255 17.63 59.09 -19.14
CA LYS A 255 18.18 57.74 -19.28
C LYS A 255 17.15 56.67 -18.96
N VAL A 256 16.32 56.90 -17.94
CA VAL A 256 15.16 56.05 -17.63
C VAL A 256 14.19 55.99 -18.81
N GLU A 257 13.92 57.12 -19.47
CA GLU A 257 13.05 57.16 -20.66
C GLU A 257 13.67 56.39 -21.84
N GLN A 258 14.98 56.54 -22.06
CA GLN A 258 15.69 55.75 -23.06
C GLN A 258 15.61 54.24 -22.75
N LEU A 259 15.86 53.83 -21.51
CA LEU A 259 15.76 52.43 -21.09
C LEU A 259 14.32 51.92 -21.19
N ASN A 260 13.32 52.73 -20.84
CA ASN A 260 11.91 52.39 -21.05
C ASN A 260 11.64 52.13 -22.53
N SER A 261 12.15 52.95 -23.45
CA SER A 261 11.99 52.72 -24.88
C SER A 261 12.67 51.45 -25.39
N ILE A 262 13.67 50.92 -24.67
CA ILE A 262 14.41 49.70 -25.04
C ILE A 262 13.76 48.46 -24.42
N TYR A 263 13.46 48.49 -23.12
CA TYR A 263 13.08 47.32 -22.32
C TYR A 263 11.58 47.21 -22.06
N ARG A 264 10.82 48.32 -22.14
CA ARG A 264 9.35 48.28 -21.98
C ARG A 264 8.69 48.11 -23.34
N MET A 265 7.75 47.17 -23.44
CA MET A 265 6.90 47.07 -24.62
C MET A 265 6.08 48.37 -24.79
N LYS A 266 6.18 48.99 -25.97
CA LYS A 266 5.29 50.10 -26.34
C LYS A 266 3.93 49.50 -26.72
N VAL A 267 2.95 49.62 -25.83
CA VAL A 267 1.57 49.33 -26.19
C VAL A 267 1.11 50.48 -27.08
N ASP A 268 1.09 50.26 -28.39
CA ASP A 268 0.56 51.22 -29.34
C ASP A 268 -0.96 51.35 -29.13
N THR A 269 -1.33 52.35 -28.36
CA THR A 269 -2.73 52.71 -28.05
C THR A 269 -3.38 53.52 -29.18
N SER A 270 -2.63 53.84 -30.25
CA SER A 270 -3.17 54.49 -31.44
C SER A 270 -3.84 53.51 -32.41
N LEU A 271 -3.56 52.21 -32.26
CA LEU A 271 -4.31 51.18 -32.95
C LEU A 271 -5.71 51.10 -32.33
N PRO A 272 -6.79 51.18 -33.14
CA PRO A 272 -8.13 50.95 -32.63
C PRO A 272 -8.16 49.56 -31.96
N PRO A 273 -8.87 49.40 -30.83
CA PRO A 273 -8.98 48.10 -30.18
C PRO A 273 -9.40 47.09 -31.23
N VAL A 274 -8.66 45.99 -31.35
CA VAL A 274 -8.99 44.90 -32.28
C VAL A 274 -10.38 44.42 -31.91
N ARG A 275 -11.38 44.91 -32.64
CA ARG A 275 -12.77 44.52 -32.49
C ARG A 275 -12.89 43.20 -33.22
N TYR A 276 -12.80 42.11 -32.47
CA TYR A 276 -13.26 40.82 -32.96
C TYR A 276 -14.77 40.94 -33.14
N GLU A 277 -15.20 41.29 -34.35
CA GLU A 277 -16.53 40.92 -34.81
C GLU A 277 -16.50 39.41 -34.93
N GLU A 278 -17.05 38.72 -33.93
CA GLU A 278 -17.45 37.32 -34.08
C GLU A 278 -18.42 37.27 -35.25
N VAL A 279 -17.89 37.01 -36.45
CA VAL A 279 -18.70 36.60 -37.59
C VAL A 279 -19.33 35.29 -37.16
N HIS A 280 -20.54 35.38 -36.61
CA HIS A 280 -21.43 34.27 -36.39
C HIS A 280 -21.83 33.77 -37.78
N ASN A 281 -20.91 33.08 -38.46
CA ASN A 281 -21.29 32.19 -39.51
C ASN A 281 -21.78 30.93 -38.79
N GLU A 282 -22.97 31.01 -38.21
CA GLU A 282 -23.68 29.79 -37.82
C GLU A 282 -23.75 28.94 -39.10
N PRO A 283 -23.13 27.75 -39.14
CA PRO A 283 -23.44 26.84 -40.22
C PRO A 283 -24.94 26.58 -40.10
N VAL A 284 -25.71 27.07 -41.07
CA VAL A 284 -27.09 26.65 -41.24
C VAL A 284 -27.01 25.15 -41.50
N TYR A 285 -27.15 24.36 -40.43
CA TYR A 285 -27.39 22.93 -40.55
C TYR A 285 -28.79 22.80 -41.14
N GLU A 286 -28.85 22.73 -42.47
CA GLU A 286 -30.03 22.23 -43.15
C GLU A 286 -30.22 20.80 -42.63
N ALA A 287 -31.21 20.64 -41.74
CA ALA A 287 -31.52 19.33 -41.18
C ALA A 287 -31.70 18.35 -42.34
N PRO A 288 -31.02 17.18 -42.35
CA PRO A 288 -31.16 16.25 -43.44
C PRO A 288 -32.64 15.94 -43.62
N VAL A 289 -33.16 16.22 -44.82
CA VAL A 289 -34.53 15.91 -45.21
C VAL A 289 -34.75 14.44 -44.89
N VAL A 290 -35.55 14.16 -43.86
CA VAL A 290 -35.91 12.79 -43.49
C VAL A 290 -36.66 12.24 -44.71
N PRO A 291 -36.12 11.23 -45.43
CA PRO A 291 -36.86 10.64 -46.53
C PRO A 291 -38.15 10.04 -45.96
N PRO A 292 -39.28 10.17 -46.65
CA PRO A 292 -40.54 9.60 -46.18
C PRO A 292 -40.35 8.10 -45.93
N PRO A 293 -40.99 7.55 -44.88
CA PRO A 293 -40.81 6.16 -44.50
C PRO A 293 -41.14 5.25 -45.69
N ALA A 294 -40.21 4.35 -46.02
CA ALA A 294 -40.41 3.36 -47.06
C ALA A 294 -41.71 2.56 -46.79
N PRO A 295 -42.51 2.24 -47.82
CA PRO A 295 -43.73 1.47 -47.65
C PRO A 295 -43.40 0.11 -47.03
N LYS A 296 -44.14 -0.24 -45.97
CA LYS A 296 -44.06 -1.56 -45.32
C LYS A 296 -44.25 -2.65 -46.38
N LYS A 297 -43.21 -3.46 -46.62
CA LYS A 297 -43.38 -4.74 -47.31
C LYS A 297 -44.20 -5.64 -46.41
N GLU A 298 -45.43 -5.94 -46.82
CA GLU A 298 -46.22 -7.04 -46.29
C GLU A 298 -45.44 -8.34 -46.53
N THR A 299 -44.98 -8.98 -45.46
CA THR A 299 -44.57 -10.38 -45.51
C THR A 299 -45.82 -11.25 -45.44
N PRO A 300 -46.04 -12.19 -46.38
CA PRO A 300 -47.21 -13.03 -46.40
C PRO A 300 -47.28 -13.99 -45.20
N LYS A 301 -48.50 -14.11 -44.68
CA LYS A 301 -49.00 -15.03 -43.67
C LYS A 301 -48.68 -16.51 -44.01
N PRO A 302 -48.21 -17.32 -43.04
CA PRO A 302 -48.40 -18.76 -43.07
C PRO A 302 -49.80 -19.14 -42.55
N GLU A 303 -50.58 -19.81 -43.39
CA GLU A 303 -51.81 -20.56 -43.06
C GLU A 303 -51.37 -21.95 -42.51
N VAL A 304 -51.99 -22.65 -41.56
CA VAL A 304 -53.38 -23.10 -41.31
C VAL A 304 -53.40 -23.76 -39.88
N PRO A 305 -54.45 -24.47 -39.37
CA PRO A 305 -55.86 -24.20 -39.06
C PRO A 305 -56.25 -24.34 -37.56
N LYS A 306 -57.50 -23.93 -37.28
CA LYS A 306 -58.37 -23.98 -36.08
C LYS A 306 -58.32 -25.25 -35.19
N THR A 307 -58.59 -25.09 -33.88
CA THR A 307 -59.65 -25.85 -33.17
C THR A 307 -60.23 -25.02 -32.00
N GLU A 308 -61.53 -25.23 -31.82
CA GLU A 308 -62.58 -24.49 -31.11
C GLU A 308 -62.46 -24.36 -29.58
N THR A 309 -63.11 -23.34 -29.01
CA THR A 309 -63.66 -23.41 -27.65
C THR A 309 -65.01 -22.69 -27.63
N PRO A 310 -66.11 -23.32 -27.17
CA PRO A 310 -67.39 -22.62 -26.98
C PRO A 310 -67.63 -22.15 -25.54
N LYS A 311 -68.04 -20.87 -25.46
CA LYS A 311 -69.11 -20.26 -24.66
C LYS A 311 -69.15 -20.34 -23.12
N ALA A 312 -69.02 -19.12 -22.57
CA ALA A 312 -69.72 -18.48 -21.44
C ALA A 312 -70.88 -19.21 -20.72
N GLN A 313 -70.95 -19.07 -19.38
CA GLN A 313 -72.01 -18.30 -18.69
C GLN A 313 -71.80 -18.20 -17.15
N THR A 314 -71.87 -16.94 -16.67
CA THR A 314 -72.59 -16.42 -15.49
C THR A 314 -72.50 -17.11 -14.11
N THR A 315 -72.12 -16.34 -13.07
CA THR A 315 -72.92 -16.07 -11.85
C THR A 315 -72.18 -15.12 -10.87
N THR A 316 -72.81 -13.98 -10.58
CA THR A 316 -72.64 -13.11 -9.39
C THR A 316 -73.35 -13.74 -8.16
N PRO A 317 -73.35 -13.18 -6.92
CA PRO A 317 -72.53 -12.12 -6.29
C PRO A 317 -72.06 -12.40 -4.81
N LYS A 318 -71.17 -11.53 -4.27
CA LYS A 318 -70.98 -10.90 -2.90
C LYS A 318 -71.63 -11.56 -1.63
N PRO A 319 -71.24 -11.23 -0.35
CA PRO A 319 -70.29 -10.20 0.11
C PRO A 319 -69.47 -10.46 1.41
N SER A 320 -68.62 -9.46 1.73
CA SER A 320 -68.29 -8.90 3.07
C SER A 320 -67.55 -9.76 4.12
N GLY A 321 -66.56 -9.26 4.85
CA GLY A 321 -66.04 -7.90 4.97
C GLY A 321 -64.96 -7.79 6.07
N THR A 322 -64.39 -6.57 6.17
CA THR A 322 -63.88 -5.88 7.39
C THR A 322 -62.91 -6.62 8.31
N GLY A 323 -61.75 -6.10 8.72
CA GLY A 323 -61.19 -4.75 8.68
C GLY A 323 -60.35 -4.53 9.95
N THR A 324 -59.20 -3.84 9.81
CA THR A 324 -58.42 -3.13 10.87
C THR A 324 -57.83 -3.98 12.01
N GLU A 325 -56.62 -3.78 12.53
CA GLU A 325 -55.95 -2.53 12.93
C GLU A 325 -54.45 -2.78 13.24
N LYS A 326 -53.66 -1.71 13.26
CA LYS A 326 -52.22 -1.61 13.62
C LYS A 326 -52.14 -0.64 14.84
N PRO A 327 -50.95 -0.16 15.29
CA PRO A 327 -49.80 -0.75 15.99
C PRO A 327 -49.67 -0.24 17.46
N LYS A 328 -48.69 -0.75 18.23
CA LYS A 328 -47.60 0.08 18.80
C LYS A 328 -46.51 -0.71 19.53
N THR A 329 -45.33 -0.10 19.46
CA THR A 329 -43.98 -0.43 19.94
C THR A 329 -43.81 -0.29 21.45
N SER A 330 -42.86 -1.04 22.03
CA SER A 330 -41.67 -0.56 22.79
C SER A 330 -41.24 -1.53 23.89
N SER A 331 -39.93 -1.81 24.01
CA SER A 331 -39.11 -1.59 25.21
C SER A 331 -37.76 -2.34 25.18
N ASN A 332 -36.76 -1.67 25.76
CA ASN A 332 -35.34 -1.95 25.88
C ASN A 332 -34.97 -3.09 26.85
N THR A 333 -33.72 -3.59 26.77
CA THR A 333 -32.66 -3.64 27.84
C THR A 333 -31.56 -4.65 27.44
N PRO A 334 -30.27 -4.41 27.78
CA PRO A 334 -29.63 -5.28 28.78
C PRO A 334 -28.74 -4.55 29.79
N ALA A 335 -28.64 -5.15 30.99
CA ALA A 335 -27.90 -4.66 32.15
C ALA A 335 -26.56 -5.39 32.38
N ALA A 336 -25.71 -4.72 33.17
CA ALA A 336 -24.40 -5.03 33.77
C ALA A 336 -24.21 -6.47 34.32
N GLY A 337 -23.02 -6.98 34.68
CA GLY A 337 -21.67 -6.45 34.89
C GLY A 337 -20.85 -7.51 35.68
N SER A 338 -19.54 -7.31 35.87
CA SER A 338 -18.81 -7.55 37.14
C SER A 338 -17.30 -7.81 36.94
N THR A 339 -16.55 -7.12 37.79
CA THR A 339 -15.13 -7.12 38.17
C THR A 339 -14.66 -8.39 38.91
N ALA A 340 -13.35 -8.71 38.86
CA ALA A 340 -12.45 -8.78 40.04
C ALA A 340 -11.05 -9.40 39.73
N LYS A 341 -10.05 -8.93 40.48
CA LYS A 341 -8.62 -9.30 40.59
C LYS A 341 -8.39 -10.00 41.95
N PRO A 342 -7.38 -10.89 42.14
CA PRO A 342 -6.20 -10.57 42.98
C PRO A 342 -4.88 -11.23 42.44
N ALA A 343 -3.69 -10.59 42.46
CA ALA A 343 -2.63 -10.51 43.49
C ALA A 343 -1.82 -11.81 43.81
N SER A 344 -0.56 -11.82 43.35
CA SER A 344 0.74 -12.31 43.90
C SER A 344 0.90 -13.64 44.69
N SER A 345 1.87 -14.47 44.26
CA SER A 345 2.84 -15.14 45.16
C SER A 345 4.11 -15.59 44.42
N THR A 346 5.25 -15.31 45.03
CA THR A 346 6.64 -15.60 44.65
C THR A 346 7.06 -16.99 45.15
N THR A 347 7.72 -17.82 44.31
CA THR A 347 8.66 -18.86 44.79
C THR A 347 9.76 -19.09 43.77
N ALA A 348 11.01 -19.09 44.23
CA ALA A 348 12.22 -19.33 43.49
C ALA A 348 12.61 -20.82 43.52
N THR A 349 13.03 -21.39 42.37
CA THR A 349 13.96 -22.53 42.31
C THR A 349 14.73 -22.53 40.98
N GLN A 350 16.04 -22.76 41.05
CA GLN A 350 17.06 -22.78 39.99
C GLN A 350 17.30 -24.25 39.52
N PRO A 351 18.21 -24.53 38.57
CA PRO A 351 18.12 -24.36 37.11
C PRO A 351 17.90 -25.71 36.38
N ALA A 352 17.03 -25.74 35.37
CA ALA A 352 16.90 -26.88 34.46
C ALA A 352 17.61 -26.62 33.12
N GLN A 353 18.20 -27.68 32.60
CA GLN A 353 19.13 -27.75 31.49
C GLN A 353 18.59 -27.16 30.17
N LYS A 354 19.47 -26.49 29.43
CA LYS A 354 19.26 -25.96 28.07
C LYS A 354 18.65 -27.02 27.13
N PRO A 355 17.46 -26.80 26.54
CA PRO A 355 17.08 -27.48 25.31
C PRO A 355 17.80 -26.84 24.12
N LYS A 356 18.18 -27.67 23.15
CA LYS A 356 18.81 -27.27 21.89
C LYS A 356 17.93 -26.27 21.13
N ALA A 357 18.58 -25.35 20.42
CA ALA A 357 17.95 -24.22 19.74
C ALA A 357 16.81 -24.65 18.80
N LYS A 358 15.57 -24.32 19.17
CA LYS A 358 14.40 -24.35 18.29
C LYS A 358 14.47 -23.12 17.38
N LYS A 359 14.48 -23.31 16.05
CA LYS A 359 14.35 -22.22 15.07
C LYS A 359 12.93 -21.65 15.15
N VAL A 360 12.78 -20.52 15.82
CA VAL A 360 11.59 -19.67 15.74
C VAL A 360 11.96 -18.49 14.87
N VAL A 361 11.60 -18.53 13.59
CA VAL A 361 11.65 -17.34 12.73
C VAL A 361 10.22 -16.86 12.59
N VAL A 362 9.88 -15.82 13.35
CA VAL A 362 8.63 -15.08 13.21
C VAL A 362 9.03 -13.62 13.02
N GLU A 363 9.00 -13.13 11.78
CA GLU A 363 9.09 -11.69 11.44
C GLU A 363 7.72 -11.12 11.05
#